data_AF-A0A8T6YHJ6-F1
#
_entry.id   AF-A0A8T6YHJ6-F1
#
_cell.length_a   1.000
_cell.length_b   1.000
_cell.length_c   1.000
_cell.angle_alpha   90.00
_cell.angle_beta   90.00
_cell.angle_gamma   90.00
#
_symmetry.space_group_name_H-M   'P 1'
#
loop_
_entity.id
_entity.type
_entity.pdbx_description
1 polymer ?
#
loop_
_entity_poly.entity_id
_entity_poly.type
_entity_poly.pdbx_seq_one_letter_code
_entity_poly.pdbx_strand_id
1 'polypeptide(L)' 'MITGNEAALKVRQHFESVHGPSAVINFIVGNIKKNMKEKCWEVTCSFFPSYGAIKPLKYIVKIDIEDGSIIDQEQVNAKG' A
#
# COMPACT_ATOMS: atom_id res chain seq x y z
N MET A 1 16.68 6.04 7.01
CA MET A 1 15.31 5.90 7.54
C MET A 1 14.31 6.83 6.87
N ILE A 2 13.34 6.26 6.16
CA ILE A 2 12.24 6.96 5.50
C ILE A 2 11.11 7.31 6.48
N THR A 3 10.37 8.36 6.15
CA THR A 3 9.16 8.80 6.87
C THR A 3 7.93 7.99 6.45
N GLY A 4 6.85 8.09 7.23
CA GLY A 4 5.58 7.42 6.90
C GLY A 4 4.97 7.93 5.58
N ASN A 5 5.14 9.21 5.26
CA ASN A 5 4.67 9.78 4.00
C ASN A 5 5.47 9.24 2.80
N GLU A 6 6.79 9.09 2.93
CA GLU A 6 7.63 8.46 1.91
C GLU A 6 7.26 6.99 1.74
N ALA A 7 6.97 6.27 2.83
CA ALA A 7 6.48 4.90 2.76
C ALA A 7 5.16 4.82 1.98
N ALA A 8 4.18 5.66 2.29
CA ALA A 8 2.92 5.71 1.57
C ALA A 8 3.08 6.02 0.08
N LEU A 9 3.98 6.94 -0.27
CA LEU A 9 4.32 7.27 -1.66
C LEU A 9 4.94 6.06 -2.37
N LYS A 10 5.84 5.34 -1.73
CA LYS A 10 6.47 4.12 -2.27
C LYS A 10 5.42 3.03 -2.54
N VAL A 11 4.46 2.82 -1.64
CA VAL A 11 3.35 1.89 -1.90
C VAL A 11 2.59 2.30 -3.16
N ARG A 12 2.18 3.57 -3.24
CA ARG A 12 1.43 4.06 -4.41
C ARG A 12 2.19 3.81 -5.72
N GLN A 13 3.47 4.18 -5.76
CA GLN A 13 4.33 3.96 -6.93
C GLN A 13 4.47 2.49 -7.31
N HIS A 14 4.60 1.60 -6.32
CA HIS A 14 4.64 0.15 -6.54
C HIS A 14 3.36 -0.36 -7.19
N PHE A 15 2.19 0.03 -6.67
CA PHE A 15 0.91 -0.39 -7.23
C PHE A 15 0.64 0.21 -8.62
N GLU A 16 1.02 1.47 -8.85
CA GLU A 16 0.93 2.10 -10.17
C GLU A 16 1.85 1.41 -11.20
N SER A 17 3.01 0.91 -10.77
CA SER A 17 3.93 0.14 -11.62
C SER A 17 3.36 -1.24 -11.98
N VAL A 18 2.77 -1.95 -11.00
CA VAL A 18 2.25 -3.31 -11.19
C VAL A 18 0.94 -3.33 -11.99
N HIS A 19 0.04 -2.39 -11.72
CA HIS A 19 -1.31 -2.39 -12.32
C HIS A 19 -1.47 -1.36 -13.45
N GLY A 20 -0.52 -0.43 -13.59
CA GLY A 20 -0.65 0.74 -14.44
C GLY A 20 -1.35 1.89 -13.71
N PRO A 21 -1.02 3.16 -14.05
CA PRO A 21 -1.56 4.33 -13.35
C PRO A 21 -3.09 4.43 -13.43
N SER A 22 -3.69 3.89 -14.48
CA SER A 22 -5.14 3.88 -14.69
C SER A 22 -5.89 2.77 -13.93
N ALA A 23 -5.18 1.79 -13.35
CA ALA A 23 -5.77 0.69 -12.59
C ALA A 23 -5.71 0.93 -11.07
N VAL A 24 -5.07 2.01 -10.64
CA VAL A 24 -5.03 2.44 -9.24
C VAL A 24 -6.00 3.61 -9.02
N ILE A 25 -7.24 3.43 -9.48
CA ILE A 25 -8.27 4.46 -9.40
C ILE A 25 -8.66 4.65 -7.94
N ASN A 26 -8.67 5.91 -7.50
CA ASN A 26 -9.02 6.31 -6.14
C ASN A 26 -8.16 5.59 -5.09
N PHE A 27 -6.84 5.59 -5.27
CA PHE A 27 -5.89 5.07 -4.29
C PHE A 27 -6.01 5.84 -2.97
N ILE A 28 -6.40 5.13 -1.90
CA ILE A 28 -6.56 5.68 -0.56
C ILE A 28 -5.54 5.02 0.34
N VAL A 29 -4.76 5.83 1.04
CA VAL A 29 -3.91 5.40 2.15
C VAL A 29 -4.74 5.54 3.43
N GLY A 30 -4.98 4.42 4.12
CA GLY A 30 -5.83 4.36 5.30
C GLY A 30 -5.07 4.55 6.60
N ASN A 31 -4.06 3.72 6.87
CA ASN A 31 -3.28 3.78 8.09
C ASN A 31 -1.79 3.60 7.77
N ILE A 32 -0.94 4.31 8.50
CA ILE A 32 0.51 4.22 8.41
C ILE A 32 1.04 4.01 9.82
N LYS A 33 1.59 2.82 10.09
CA LYS A 33 2.05 2.43 11.42
C LYS A 33 3.53 2.07 11.39
N LYS A 34 4.31 2.67 12.28
CA LYS A 34 5.73 2.34 12.45
C LYS A 34 5.88 1.11 13.33
N ASN A 35 6.61 0.10 12.88
CA ASN A 35 6.96 -1.09 13.65
C ASN A 35 8.49 -1.15 13.84
N MET A 36 8.96 -0.69 15.00
CA MET A 36 10.40 -0.68 15.32
C MET A 36 10.98 -2.07 15.62
N LYS A 37 10.15 -3.06 15.96
CA LYS A 37 10.61 -4.43 16.22
C LYS A 37 10.99 -5.14 14.93
N GLU A 38 10.17 -4.95 13.89
CA GLU A 38 10.38 -5.50 12.55
C GLU A 38 11.14 -4.54 11.62
N LYS A 39 11.51 -3.36 12.11
CA LYS A 39 12.17 -2.28 11.34
C LYS A 39 11.42 -1.94 10.04
N CYS A 40 10.10 -1.83 10.12
CA CYS A 40 9.27 -1.56 8.95
C CYS A 40 8.16 -0.53 9.21
N TRP A 41 7.62 0.01 8.13
CA TRP A 41 6.34 0.71 8.08
C TRP A 41 5.27 -0.25 7.57
N GLU A 42 4.14 -0.33 8.28
CA GLU A 42 2.93 -1.00 7.82
C GLU A 42 1.99 0.04 7.24
N VAL A 43 1.74 -0.03 5.93
CA VAL A 43 0.86 0.88 5.20
C VAL A 43 -0.37 0.11 4.74
N THR A 44 -1.53 0.50 5.25
CA THR A 44 -2.82 0.00 4.75
C THR A 44 -3.28 0.89 3.60
N CYS A 45 -3.56 0.30 2.44
CA CYS A 45 -4.08 1.03 1.28
C CYS A 45 -5.27 0.31 0.64
N SER A 46 -6.03 1.04 -0.16
CA SER A 46 -7.13 0.48 -0.95
C SER A 46 -7.30 1.21 -2.28
N PHE A 47 -7.70 0.48 -3.33
CA PHE A 47 -7.93 1.04 -4.66
C PHE A 47 -8.94 0.20 -5.45
N PHE A 48 -9.48 0.77 -6.52
CA PHE A 48 -10.32 0.05 -7.47
C PHE A 48 -9.48 -0.45 -8.64
N PRO A 49 -9.43 -1.76 -8.92
CA PRO A 49 -8.51 -2.34 -9.91
C PRO A 49 -8.89 -2.03 -11.37
N SER A 50 -10.12 -1.56 -11.62
CA SER A 50 -10.61 -1.20 -12.94
C SER A 50 -11.81 -0.26 -12.87
N TYR A 51 -12.10 0.41 -13.99
CA TYR A 51 -13.29 1.25 -14.16
C TYR A 51 -14.54 0.35 -14.18
N GLY A 52 -15.36 0.41 -13.12
CA GLY A 52 -16.54 -0.45 -12.93
C GLY A 52 -16.40 -1.49 -11.82
N ALA A 53 -15.25 -1.58 -11.15
CA ALA A 53 -15.12 -2.43 -9.97
C ALA A 53 -16.09 -1.97 -8.85
N ILE A 54 -16.87 -2.90 -8.33
CA ILE A 54 -17.91 -2.63 -7.32
C ILE A 54 -17.31 -2.54 -5.91
N LYS A 55 -16.17 -3.21 -5.68
CA LYS A 55 -15.48 -3.23 -4.38
C LYS A 55 -14.01 -2.85 -4.55
N PRO A 56 -13.45 -2.03 -3.65
CA PRO A 56 -12.02 -1.77 -3.65
C PRO A 56 -11.26 -3.01 -3.16
N LEU A 57 -10.07 -3.23 -3.68
CA LEU A 57 -9.09 -4.12 -3.08
C LEU A 57 -8.41 -3.38 -1.94
N LYS A 58 -8.11 -4.10 -0.85
CA LYS A 58 -7.42 -3.56 0.32
C LYS A 58 -6.17 -4.37 0.57
N TYR A 59 -5.07 -3.69 0.87
CA TYR A 59 -3.78 -4.29 1.15
C TYR A 59 -3.17 -3.73 2.42
N ILE A 60 -2.39 -4.55 3.10
CA ILE A 60 -1.40 -4.13 4.09
C ILE A 60 -0.04 -4.39 3.48
N VAL A 61 0.80 -3.37 3.44
CA VAL A 61 2.10 -3.40 2.78
C VAL A 61 3.17 -3.07 3.81
N LYS A 62 4.16 -3.95 3.93
CA LYS A 62 5.31 -3.75 4.80
C LYS A 62 6.46 -3.16 4.00
N ILE A 63 7.00 -2.05 4.48
CA ILE A 63 8.09 -1.33 3.84
C ILE A 63 9.28 -1.26 4.79
N ASP A 64 10.48 -1.55 4.31
CA ASP A 64 11.70 -1.38 5.08
C ASP A 64 11.88 0.07 5.51
N ILE A 65 12.15 0.26 6.80
CA ILE A 65 12.21 1.59 7.38
C ILE A 65 13.44 2.38 6.93
N GLU A 66 14.52 1.72 6.51
CA GLU A 66 15.77 2.36 6.12
C GLU A 66 15.75 2.86 4.69
N ASP A 67 15.36 2.01 3.73
CA ASP A 67 15.48 2.28 2.30
C ASP A 67 14.15 2.39 1.53
N GLY A 68 13.04 2.03 2.15
CA GLY A 68 11.72 2.09 1.52
C GLY A 68 11.40 0.95 0.56
N SER A 69 12.16 -0.15 0.60
CA SER A 69 11.87 -1.36 -0.17
C SER A 69 10.62 -2.08 0.35
N ILE A 70 9.83 -2.67 -0.55
CA ILE A 70 8.68 -3.49 -0.18
C ILE A 70 9.21 -4.82 0.38
N ILE A 71 8.93 -5.09 1.65
CA ILE A 71 9.28 -6.35 2.31
C ILE A 71 8.19 -7.39 2.04
N ASP A 72 6.93 -6.99 2.16
CA ASP A 72 5.79 -7.90 2.05
C ASP A 72 4.51 -7.14 1.66
N GLN A 73 3.56 -7.85 1.07
CA GLN A 73 2.22 -7.33 0.75
C GLN A 73 1.15 -8.40 0.93
N GLU A 74 0.14 -8.10 1.74
CA GLU A 74 -0.99 -8.99 2.00
C GLU A 74 -2.30 -8.34 1.55
N GLN A 75 -3.08 -9.06 0.74
CA GLN A 75 -4.43 -8.62 0.40
C GLN A 75 -5.39 -8.93 1.56
N VAL A 76 -5.98 -7.88 2.12
CA VAL A 76 -7.00 -8.01 3.15
C VAL A 76 -8.34 -8.21 2.46
N ASN A 77 -8.81 -9.45 2.39
CA ASN A 77 -10.19 -9.70 1.96
C ASN A 77 -11.15 -9.02 2.93
N ALA A 78 -11.86 -7.99 2.45
CA ALA A 78 -13.03 -7.50 3.13
C ALA A 78 -14.02 -8.67 3.19
N LYS A 79 -14.12 -9.34 4.35
CA LYS A 79 -15.21 -10.28 4.61
C LYS A 79 -16.50 -9.50 4.37
N GLY A 80 -17.17 -9.82 3.26
CA GLY A 80 -18.49 -9.33 2.94
C GLY A 80 -19.54 -9.91 3.85
#